data_AF-A0A0Q7TNF8-F1
#
_entry.id   AF-A0A0Q7TNF8-F1
#
_cell.length_a   1.000
_cell.length_b   1.000
_cell.length_c   1.000
_cell.angle_alpha   90.00
_cell.angle_beta   90.00
_cell.angle_gamma   90.00
#
_symmetry.space_group_name_H-M   'P 1'
#
loop_
_entity.id
_entity.type
_entity.pdbx_description
1 polymer ?
#
loop_
_entity_poly.entity_id
_entity_poly.type
_entity_poly.pdbx_seq_one_letter_code
_entity_poly.pdbx_strand_id
1 'polypeptide(L)'
;MTDAQSFSYVALGADGRRVRGEVPGPSEQAAFERLRRQGLSPLKLSPVRTQARGGDHGLGDRESAEILLSLADLLSAGADMRSSLNVLLSRAQVSRVANACRRLLREISAGQALDAAFAKTLAPRHGFVAALVAAGEASGDLPQALRRAGEMLEAAIKLRQQLVAALAYPLFVLLSTLAAAGVILLAVVPSLEPLVSEGGEGSAPILSGLLAASRLLREHGLVLGGGLGVVIALTLALGRAGLLAGPLDRLWLAGPWRRTTCALAFGGFSMSLGAMLSAGAPMSEALRLAIGAVRSDLAKTRLRIVLQQVRQGVSLSQALQAVKGFPPTIVRLVSVGESTGALGRMLQRSGKLEEAAAVRDIEAAARLLGPALIVLLGGLIGLMMAGLLSGVTELGQAALN
;
A
#
# COMPACT_ATOMS: atom_id res chain seq x y z
N MET A 1 5.67 -13.49 36.69
CA MET A 1 6.99 -13.27 36.06
C MET A 1 7.08 -11.80 35.72
N THR A 2 7.80 -11.02 36.54
CA THR A 2 7.87 -9.56 36.45
C THR A 2 8.70 -9.18 35.23
N ASP A 3 8.15 -8.37 34.33
CA ASP A 3 8.85 -7.85 33.15
C ASP A 3 10.22 -7.30 33.54
N ALA A 4 11.28 -7.81 32.92
CA ALA A 4 12.64 -7.34 33.17
C ALA A 4 12.80 -5.93 32.59
N GLN A 5 12.67 -4.91 33.43
CA GLN A 5 12.97 -3.53 33.05
C GLN A 5 14.49 -3.34 32.96
N SER A 6 14.93 -2.56 31.97
CA SER A 6 16.33 -2.13 31.87
C SER A 6 16.46 -0.70 32.38
N PHE A 7 17.53 -0.42 33.12
CA PHE A 7 17.85 0.91 33.65
C PHE A 7 19.13 1.40 32.98
N SER A 8 19.12 2.62 32.45
CA SER A 8 20.35 3.25 31.99
C SER A 8 21.01 3.93 33.17
N TYR A 9 22.32 3.76 33.29
CA TYR A 9 23.08 4.31 34.40
C TYR A 9 24.27 5.11 33.89
N VAL A 10 24.58 6.17 34.62
CA VAL A 10 25.88 6.83 34.61
C VAL A 10 26.48 6.56 35.99
N ALA A 11 27.56 5.80 36.05
CA ALA A 11 28.25 5.47 37.29
C ALA A 11 29.72 5.89 37.25
N LEU A 12 30.32 6.04 38.40
CA LEU A 12 31.75 6.25 38.57
C LEU A 12 32.42 4.91 38.84
N GLY A 13 33.46 4.58 38.07
CA GLY A 13 34.37 3.47 38.37
C GLY A 13 35.29 3.80 39.55
N ALA A 14 35.95 2.79 40.11
CA ALA A 14 36.91 2.94 41.21
C ALA A 14 38.10 3.86 40.86
N ASP A 15 38.40 3.93 39.56
CA ASP A 15 39.40 4.76 38.88
C ASP A 15 38.91 6.19 38.57
N GLY A 16 37.74 6.60 39.10
CA GLY A 16 37.19 7.95 38.98
C GLY A 16 36.60 8.27 37.60
N ARG A 17 36.63 7.33 36.66
CA ARG A 17 36.10 7.48 35.31
C ARG A 17 34.60 7.25 35.28
N ARG A 18 33.89 8.07 34.50
CA ARG A 18 32.44 7.91 34.28
C ARG A 18 32.20 6.78 33.28
N VAL A 19 31.51 5.74 33.73
CA VAL A 19 31.07 4.59 32.92
C VAL A 19 29.57 4.73 32.69
N ARG A 20 29.14 4.59 31.43
CA ARG A 20 27.73 4.59 31.04
C ARG A 20 27.36 3.19 30.53
N GLY A 21 26.21 2.69 30.93
CA GLY A 21 25.73 1.38 30.51
C GLY A 21 24.25 1.17 30.82
N GLU A 22 23.76 -0.03 30.51
CA GLU A 22 22.42 -0.47 30.88
C GLU A 22 22.53 -1.68 31.80
N VAL A 23 21.72 -1.70 32.86
CA VAL A 23 21.63 -2.81 33.79
C VAL A 23 20.17 -3.30 33.85
N PRO A 24 19.89 -4.59 33.60
CA PRO A 24 18.55 -5.13 33.79
C PRO A 24 18.22 -5.18 35.29
N GLY A 25 16.97 -5.00 35.67
CA GLY A 25 16.52 -5.07 37.06
C GLY A 25 14.99 -5.00 37.20
N PRO A 26 14.39 -5.68 38.19
CA PRO A 26 12.94 -5.58 38.44
C PRO A 26 12.54 -4.24 39.09
N SER A 27 13.48 -3.49 39.66
CA SER A 27 13.28 -2.18 40.28
C SER A 27 14.57 -1.36 40.24
N GLU A 28 14.46 -0.04 40.40
CA GLU A 28 15.61 0.86 40.47
C GLU A 28 16.56 0.49 41.63
N GLN A 29 16.00 0.05 42.76
CA GLN A 29 16.75 -0.43 43.91
C GLN A 29 17.56 -1.69 43.57
N ALA A 30 16.95 -2.66 42.87
CA ALA A 30 17.64 -3.88 42.44
C ALA A 30 18.75 -3.60 41.40
N ALA A 31 18.53 -2.61 40.52
CA ALA A 31 19.54 -2.14 39.57
C ALA A 31 20.71 -1.44 40.29
N PHE A 32 20.43 -0.60 41.29
CA PHE A 32 21.43 0.08 42.11
C PHE A 32 22.33 -0.90 42.88
N GLU A 33 21.74 -1.91 43.54
CA GLU A 33 22.50 -2.93 44.26
C GLU A 33 23.41 -3.74 43.33
N ARG A 34 22.92 -4.05 42.13
CA ARG A 34 23.67 -4.80 41.12
C ARG A 34 24.88 -4.01 40.60
N LEU A 35 24.74 -2.68 40.43
CA LEU A 35 25.85 -1.80 40.08
C LEU A 35 26.87 -1.65 41.21
N ARG A 36 26.42 -1.54 42.47
CA ARG A 36 27.33 -1.53 43.64
C ARG A 36 28.14 -2.82 43.75
N ARG A 37 27.54 -3.98 43.51
CA ARG A 37 28.25 -5.27 43.49
C ARG A 37 29.32 -5.35 42.41
N GLN A 38 29.19 -4.57 41.33
CA GLN A 38 30.17 -4.46 40.25
C GLN A 38 31.23 -3.38 40.52
N GLY A 39 31.26 -2.78 41.72
CA GLY A 39 32.23 -1.74 42.06
C GLY A 39 31.95 -0.38 41.42
N LEU A 40 30.75 -0.18 40.86
CA LEU A 40 30.33 1.05 40.20
C LEU A 40 29.44 1.87 41.15
N SER A 41 29.76 3.15 41.33
CA SER A 41 28.94 4.09 42.12
C SER A 41 28.02 4.89 41.22
N PRO A 42 26.71 4.58 41.14
CA PRO A 42 25.80 5.24 40.21
C PRO A 42 25.52 6.70 40.61
N LEU A 43 25.76 7.62 39.68
CA LEU A 43 25.48 9.07 39.82
C LEU A 43 24.08 9.42 39.31
N LYS A 44 23.58 8.66 38.34
CA LYS A 44 22.24 8.83 37.77
C LYS A 44 21.74 7.48 37.30
N LEU A 45 20.66 6.99 37.90
CA LEU A 45 19.83 5.94 37.34
C LEU A 45 18.61 6.59 36.72
N SER A 46 18.21 6.10 35.56
CA SER A 46 16.91 6.42 35.00
C SER A 46 16.33 5.13 34.44
N PRO A 47 15.06 4.82 34.72
CA PRO A 47 14.41 3.72 34.04
C PRO A 47 14.53 4.00 32.55
N VAL A 48 15.08 3.05 31.78
CA VAL A 48 14.80 3.05 30.36
C VAL A 48 13.33 2.75 30.31
N ARG A 49 12.50 3.80 30.30
CA ARG A 49 11.18 3.70 29.71
C ARG A 49 11.49 3.11 28.35
N THR A 50 11.19 1.82 28.18
CA THR A 50 10.99 1.26 26.86
C THR A 50 9.96 2.19 26.29
N GLN A 51 10.45 3.19 25.56
CA GLN A 51 9.59 4.01 24.78
C GLN A 51 8.95 2.98 23.88
N ALA A 52 7.71 2.65 24.17
CA ALA A 52 6.73 2.24 23.18
C ALA A 52 6.50 3.39 22.17
N ARG A 53 7.55 4.16 21.84
CA ARG A 53 7.73 4.94 20.62
C ARG A 53 8.36 4.05 19.55
N GLY A 54 7.77 2.88 19.41
CA GLY A 54 7.69 2.18 18.16
C GLY A 54 6.27 1.68 18.17
N GLY A 55 5.32 2.52 17.75
CA GLY A 55 4.06 1.95 17.30
C GLY A 55 4.43 0.81 16.37
N ASP A 56 3.80 -0.35 16.57
CA ASP A 56 4.02 -1.64 15.90
C ASP A 56 3.75 -1.52 14.38
N HIS A 57 4.44 -0.59 13.75
CA HIS A 57 4.58 -0.47 12.32
C HIS A 57 5.51 -1.62 12.00
N GLY A 58 4.89 -2.77 11.72
CA GLY A 58 5.57 -3.94 11.18
C GLY A 58 6.56 -3.53 10.09
N LEU A 59 7.56 -4.38 9.86
CA LEU A 59 8.57 -4.12 8.83
C LEU A 59 7.91 -3.72 7.51
N GLY A 60 8.51 -2.76 6.82
CA GLY A 60 8.09 -2.45 5.47
C GLY A 60 8.27 -3.67 4.56
N ASP A 61 7.47 -3.71 3.50
CA ASP A 61 7.50 -4.81 2.52
C ASP A 61 8.91 -4.95 1.90
N ARG A 62 9.64 -3.83 1.76
CA ARG A 62 11.00 -3.82 1.22
C ARG A 62 12.00 -4.48 2.15
N GLU A 63 12.04 -4.06 3.42
CA GLU A 63 12.93 -4.67 4.41
C GLU A 63 12.58 -6.15 4.61
N SER A 64 11.29 -6.51 4.55
CA SER A 64 10.86 -7.92 4.63
C SER A 64 11.37 -8.74 3.44
N ALA A 65 11.29 -8.21 2.21
CA ALA A 65 11.80 -8.87 1.02
C ALA A 65 13.32 -9.09 1.10
N GLU A 66 14.08 -8.06 1.52
CA GLU A 66 15.54 -8.14 1.68
C GLU A 66 15.94 -9.20 2.71
N ILE A 67 15.23 -9.30 3.85
CA ILE A 67 15.45 -10.36 4.84
C ILE A 67 15.16 -11.73 4.26
N LEU A 68 14.01 -11.93 3.60
CA LEU A 68 13.62 -13.22 3.04
C LEU A 68 14.61 -13.72 1.99
N LEU A 69 15.06 -12.84 1.08
CA LEU A 69 16.05 -13.18 0.06
C LEU A 69 17.42 -13.49 0.67
N SER A 70 17.86 -12.70 1.65
CA SER A 70 19.15 -12.93 2.30
C SER A 70 19.14 -14.22 3.14
N LEU A 71 18.02 -14.53 3.80
CA LEU A 71 17.83 -15.81 4.48
C LEU A 71 17.87 -16.97 3.49
N ALA A 72 17.20 -16.83 2.34
CA ALA A 72 17.26 -17.82 1.28
C ALA A 72 18.70 -18.06 0.79
N ASP A 73 19.50 -17.00 0.60
CA ASP A 73 20.90 -17.11 0.17
C ASP A 73 21.76 -17.85 1.21
N LEU A 74 21.63 -17.47 2.49
CA LEU A 74 22.41 -18.06 3.57
C LEU A 74 22.04 -19.52 3.82
N LEU A 75 20.75 -19.86 3.79
CA LEU A 75 20.29 -21.25 3.95
C LEU A 75 20.68 -22.10 2.74
N SER A 76 20.62 -21.56 1.52
CA SER A 76 21.15 -22.24 0.32
C SER A 76 22.65 -22.51 0.40
N ALA A 77 23.41 -21.66 1.12
CA ALA A 77 24.82 -21.86 1.40
C ALA A 77 25.11 -22.86 2.54
N GLY A 78 24.08 -23.49 3.11
CA GLY A 78 24.20 -24.51 4.15
C GLY A 78 24.25 -23.97 5.58
N ALA A 79 24.02 -22.67 5.80
CA ALA A 79 23.86 -22.14 7.16
C ALA A 79 22.53 -22.62 7.77
N ASP A 80 22.49 -22.74 9.10
CA ASP A 80 21.22 -22.95 9.81
C ASP A 80 20.46 -21.62 10.02
N MET A 81 19.15 -21.71 10.25
CA MET A 81 18.25 -20.56 10.43
C MET A 81 18.71 -19.59 11.52
N ARG A 82 19.27 -20.09 12.64
CA ARG A 82 19.70 -19.24 13.77
C ARG A 82 20.98 -18.49 13.41
N SER A 83 21.93 -19.18 12.78
CA SER A 83 23.16 -18.59 12.26
C SER A 83 22.85 -17.52 11.21
N SER A 84 21.97 -17.81 10.25
CA SER A 84 21.56 -16.85 9.23
C SER A 84 20.94 -15.58 9.84
N LEU A 85 20.03 -15.73 10.82
CA LEU A 85 19.43 -14.57 11.50
C LEU A 85 20.45 -13.76 12.31
N ASN A 86 21.45 -14.40 12.94
CA ASN A 86 22.53 -13.70 13.63
C ASN A 86 23.43 -12.91 12.67
N VAL A 87 23.72 -13.46 11.49
CA VAL A 87 24.45 -12.75 10.42
C VAL A 87 23.67 -11.53 9.94
N LEU A 88 22.35 -11.65 9.76
CA LEU A 88 21.50 -10.51 9.40
C LEU A 88 21.42 -9.48 10.52
N LEU A 89 21.36 -9.93 11.78
CA LEU A 89 21.33 -9.04 12.93
C LEU A 89 22.62 -8.22 13.06
N SER A 90 23.80 -8.81 12.83
CA SER A 90 25.08 -8.10 12.91
C SER A 90 25.28 -7.09 11.76
N ARG A 91 24.65 -7.34 10.60
CA ARG A 91 24.65 -6.44 9.44
C ARG A 91 23.55 -5.38 9.47
N ALA A 92 22.58 -5.48 10.39
CA ALA A 92 21.42 -4.61 10.41
C ALA A 92 21.79 -3.16 10.76
N GLN A 93 21.79 -2.28 9.77
CA GLN A 93 21.98 -0.84 9.96
C GLN A 93 20.71 -0.15 10.51
N VAL A 94 19.54 -0.72 10.21
CA VAL A 94 18.24 -0.17 10.59
C VAL A 94 17.71 -0.85 11.85
N SER A 95 17.38 -0.06 12.88
CA SER A 95 16.86 -0.56 14.17
C SER A 95 15.64 -1.48 14.04
N ARG A 96 14.75 -1.21 13.06
CA ARG A 96 13.58 -2.05 12.77
C ARG A 96 13.97 -3.46 12.31
N VAL A 97 14.94 -3.58 11.40
CA VAL A 97 15.46 -4.87 10.90
C VAL A 97 16.10 -5.65 12.04
N ALA A 98 16.92 -5.01 12.86
CA ALA A 98 17.54 -5.64 14.02
C ALA A 98 16.49 -6.17 15.02
N ASN A 99 15.43 -5.39 15.29
CA ASN A 99 14.35 -5.81 16.18
C ASN A 99 13.56 -7.01 15.62
N ALA A 100 13.30 -7.04 14.31
CA ALA A 100 12.67 -8.19 13.66
C ALA A 100 13.52 -9.45 13.75
N CYS A 101 14.82 -9.38 13.43
CA CYS A 101 15.73 -10.52 13.55
C CYS A 101 15.79 -11.04 14.99
N ARG A 102 15.87 -10.15 16.00
CA ARG A 102 15.84 -10.53 17.41
C ARG A 102 14.52 -11.19 17.81
N ARG A 103 13.40 -10.71 17.28
CA ARG A 103 12.08 -11.30 17.54
C ARG A 103 11.98 -12.71 16.95
N LEU A 104 12.35 -12.87 15.67
CA LEU A 104 12.39 -14.17 15.00
C LEU A 104 13.31 -15.15 15.74
N LEU A 105 14.53 -14.72 16.10
CA LEU A 105 15.45 -15.54 16.90
C LEU A 105 14.83 -16.02 18.21
N ARG A 106 14.14 -15.14 18.94
CA ARG A 106 13.45 -15.51 20.20
C ARG A 106 12.30 -16.48 19.96
N GLU A 107 11.43 -16.21 19.00
CA GLU A 107 10.26 -17.05 18.70
C GLU A 107 10.68 -18.45 18.23
N ILE A 108 11.66 -18.54 17.33
CA ILE A 108 12.21 -19.80 16.82
C ILE A 108 12.97 -20.55 17.93
N SER A 109 13.76 -19.86 18.75
CA SER A 109 14.47 -20.49 19.88
C SER A 109 13.52 -20.99 20.98
N ALA A 110 12.32 -20.41 21.07
CA ALA A 110 11.26 -20.87 21.95
C ALA A 110 10.46 -22.05 21.37
N GLY A 111 10.81 -22.54 20.17
CA GLY A 111 10.16 -23.67 19.51
C GLY A 111 8.86 -23.31 18.78
N GLN A 112 8.59 -22.03 18.48
CA GLN A 112 7.48 -21.70 17.58
C GLN A 112 7.78 -22.16 16.16
N ALA A 113 6.73 -22.61 15.47
CA ALA A 113 6.79 -22.93 14.04
C ALA A 113 7.17 -21.68 13.22
N LEU A 114 7.95 -21.90 12.14
CA LEU A 114 8.51 -20.82 11.33
C LEU A 114 7.43 -19.98 10.66
N ASP A 115 6.40 -20.64 10.13
CA ASP A 115 5.25 -20.00 9.50
C ASP A 115 4.55 -19.00 10.44
N ALA A 116 4.33 -19.37 11.70
CA ALA A 116 3.71 -18.53 12.71
C ALA A 116 4.58 -17.34 13.14
N ALA A 117 5.89 -17.55 13.26
CA ALA A 117 6.84 -16.49 13.60
C ALA A 117 6.97 -15.46 12.46
N PHE A 118 7.03 -15.96 11.22
CA PHE A 118 7.13 -15.13 10.02
C PHE A 118 5.84 -14.36 9.78
N ALA A 119 4.67 -14.97 9.94
CA ALA A 119 3.36 -14.32 9.78
C ALA A 119 3.21 -13.05 10.64
N LYS A 120 3.82 -13.04 11.84
CA LYS A 120 3.74 -11.91 12.79
C LYS A 120 4.79 -10.84 12.52
N THR A 121 5.94 -11.21 11.97
CA THR A 121 7.13 -10.36 11.96
C THR A 121 7.49 -9.84 10.57
N LEU A 122 7.39 -10.68 9.54
CA LEU A 122 7.78 -10.35 8.17
C LEU A 122 6.54 -10.18 7.30
N ALA A 123 6.34 -8.97 6.80
CA ALA A 123 5.23 -8.65 5.89
C ALA A 123 3.86 -9.19 6.37
N PRO A 124 3.40 -8.85 7.60
CA PRO A 124 2.18 -9.44 8.21
C PRO A 124 0.89 -9.18 7.41
N ARG A 125 0.94 -8.24 6.45
CA ARG A 125 -0.16 -7.95 5.51
C ARG A 125 -0.29 -8.98 4.39
N HIS A 126 0.75 -9.78 4.17
CA HIS A 126 0.91 -10.66 3.02
C HIS A 126 0.87 -12.12 3.48
N GLY A 127 -0.33 -12.70 3.58
CA GLY A 127 -0.53 -14.06 4.07
C GLY A 127 0.18 -15.17 3.28
N PHE A 128 0.67 -14.87 2.07
CA PHE A 128 1.43 -15.83 1.26
C PHE A 128 2.83 -16.13 1.81
N VAL A 129 3.41 -15.26 2.63
CA VAL A 129 4.77 -15.48 3.19
C VAL A 129 4.73 -16.69 4.12
N ALA A 130 3.80 -16.68 5.09
CA ALA A 130 3.61 -17.79 6.03
C ALA A 130 3.26 -19.09 5.29
N ALA A 131 2.43 -19.01 4.25
CA ALA A 131 2.05 -20.15 3.42
C ALA A 131 3.24 -20.83 2.74
N LEU A 132 4.12 -20.04 2.11
CA LEU A 132 5.30 -20.55 1.43
C LEU A 132 6.30 -21.11 2.43
N VAL A 133 6.49 -20.45 3.57
CA VAL A 133 7.35 -20.95 4.65
C VAL A 133 6.85 -22.30 5.17
N ALA A 134 5.55 -22.43 5.47
CA ALA A 134 4.95 -23.70 5.90
C ALA A 134 5.14 -24.81 4.85
N ALA A 135 4.94 -24.50 3.56
CA ALA A 135 5.14 -25.45 2.47
C ALA A 135 6.62 -25.86 2.32
N GLY A 136 7.55 -24.91 2.44
CA GLY A 136 8.99 -25.16 2.40
C GLY A 136 9.51 -25.94 3.59
N GLU A 137 8.97 -25.70 4.78
CA GLU A 137 9.29 -26.46 5.99
C GLU A 137 8.79 -27.91 5.86
N ALA A 138 7.57 -28.12 5.36
CA ALA A 138 7.01 -29.45 5.13
C ALA A 138 7.74 -30.24 4.02
N SER A 139 8.23 -29.55 2.99
CA SER A 139 8.96 -30.17 1.86
C SER A 139 10.47 -30.30 2.12
N GLY A 140 11.00 -29.66 3.16
CA GLY A 140 12.43 -29.57 3.44
C GLY A 140 13.20 -28.59 2.54
N ASP A 141 12.53 -27.87 1.63
CA ASP A 141 13.15 -26.86 0.75
C ASP A 141 12.76 -25.44 1.18
N LEU A 142 13.11 -25.11 2.43
CA LEU A 142 12.93 -23.77 2.98
C LEU A 142 13.69 -22.67 2.19
N PRO A 143 14.93 -22.88 1.69
CA PRO A 143 15.63 -21.84 0.92
C PRO A 143 14.85 -21.41 -0.33
N GLN A 144 14.31 -22.37 -1.10
CA GLN A 144 13.53 -22.02 -2.29
C GLN A 144 12.21 -21.33 -1.93
N ALA A 145 11.53 -21.78 -0.87
CA ALA A 145 10.29 -21.15 -0.40
C ALA A 145 10.49 -19.69 0.01
N LEU A 146 11.55 -19.40 0.79
CA LEU A 146 11.90 -18.05 1.21
C LEU A 146 12.26 -17.16 0.02
N ARG A 147 13.00 -17.71 -0.97
CA ARG A 147 13.33 -16.97 -2.19
C ARG A 147 12.09 -16.54 -2.94
N ARG A 148 11.15 -17.48 -3.15
CA ARG A 148 9.88 -17.18 -3.82
C ARG A 148 9.06 -16.14 -3.05
N ALA A 149 9.01 -16.22 -1.72
CA ALA A 149 8.32 -15.23 -0.90
C ALA A 149 8.95 -13.83 -1.06
N GLY A 150 10.28 -13.75 -1.06
CA GLY A 150 11.02 -12.51 -1.30
C GLY A 150 10.78 -11.93 -2.70
N GLU A 151 10.89 -12.76 -3.75
CA GLU A 151 10.63 -12.36 -5.14
C GLU A 151 9.19 -11.87 -5.35
N MET A 152 8.22 -12.49 -4.69
CA MET A 152 6.82 -12.05 -4.73
C MET A 152 6.63 -10.69 -4.06
N LEU A 153 7.27 -10.43 -2.92
CA LEU A 153 7.25 -9.11 -2.30
C LEU A 153 7.93 -8.06 -3.19
N GLU A 154 9.08 -8.37 -3.80
CA GLU A 154 9.72 -7.48 -4.76
C GLU A 154 8.81 -7.16 -5.95
N ALA A 155 8.13 -8.16 -6.50
CA ALA A 155 7.19 -7.97 -7.59
C ALA A 155 6.05 -7.03 -7.18
N ALA A 156 5.50 -7.21 -5.97
CA ALA A 156 4.48 -6.32 -5.43
C ALA A 156 4.98 -4.88 -5.22
N ILE A 157 6.22 -4.70 -4.75
CA ILE A 157 6.86 -3.39 -4.60
C ILE A 157 7.05 -2.73 -5.97
N LYS A 158 7.57 -3.46 -6.95
CA LYS A 158 7.79 -2.97 -8.33
C LYS A 158 6.46 -2.56 -8.97
N LEU A 159 5.42 -3.38 -8.85
CA LEU A 159 4.08 -3.05 -9.34
C LEU A 159 3.56 -1.76 -8.69
N ARG A 160 3.68 -1.63 -7.37
CA ARG A 160 3.26 -0.41 -6.67
C ARG A 160 4.05 0.82 -7.15
N GLN A 161 5.36 0.69 -7.34
CA GLN A 161 6.20 1.78 -7.84
C GLN A 161 5.80 2.20 -9.26
N GLN A 162 5.54 1.23 -10.14
CA GLN A 162 5.04 1.50 -11.50
C GLN A 162 3.69 2.23 -11.48
N LEU A 163 2.75 1.78 -10.65
CA LEU A 163 1.45 2.45 -10.49
C LEU A 163 1.60 3.88 -9.96
N VAL A 164 2.45 4.10 -8.95
CA VAL A 164 2.72 5.44 -8.41
C VAL A 164 3.37 6.34 -9.47
N ALA A 165 4.35 5.83 -10.21
CA ALA A 165 5.03 6.57 -11.26
C ALA A 165 4.07 6.96 -12.39
N ALA A 166 3.20 6.03 -12.82
CA ALA A 166 2.20 6.27 -13.87
C ALA A 166 1.18 7.36 -13.48
N LEU A 167 0.86 7.50 -12.19
CA LEU A 167 -0.12 8.47 -11.68
C LEU A 167 0.52 9.80 -11.23
N ALA A 168 1.82 9.83 -10.97
CA ALA A 168 2.51 11.02 -10.45
C ALA A 168 2.41 12.21 -11.43
N TYR A 169 2.69 11.98 -12.72
CA TYR A 169 2.60 13.04 -13.73
C TYR A 169 1.16 13.55 -13.95
N PRO A 170 0.14 12.69 -14.15
CA PRO A 170 -1.26 13.13 -14.23
C PRO A 170 -1.71 13.94 -13.02
N LEU A 171 -1.31 13.53 -11.80
CA LEU A 171 -1.67 14.25 -10.59
C LEU A 171 -1.02 15.63 -10.53
N PHE A 172 0.26 15.74 -10.93
CA PHE A 172 0.94 17.03 -11.02
C PHE A 172 0.24 17.97 -12.00
N VAL A 173 -0.06 17.51 -13.21
CA VAL A 173 -0.75 18.32 -14.24
C VAL A 173 -2.16 18.69 -13.80
N LEU A 174 -2.89 17.77 -13.17
CA LEU A 174 -4.21 18.06 -12.61
C LEU A 174 -4.16 19.16 -11.55
N LEU A 175 -3.21 19.06 -10.60
CA LEU A 175 -3.04 20.05 -9.54
C LEU A 175 -2.61 21.41 -10.10
N SER A 176 -1.70 21.45 -11.07
CA SER A 176 -1.28 22.72 -11.71
C SER A 176 -2.42 23.34 -12.53
N THR A 177 -3.21 22.52 -13.23
CA THR A 177 -4.39 22.99 -13.99
C THR A 177 -5.46 23.54 -13.06
N LEU A 178 -5.76 22.85 -11.96
CA LEU A 178 -6.70 23.32 -10.94
C LEU A 178 -6.20 24.60 -10.26
N ALA A 179 -4.90 24.71 -9.99
CA ALA A 179 -4.31 25.93 -9.45
C ALA A 179 -4.43 27.11 -10.43
N ALA A 180 -4.10 26.90 -11.71
CA ALA A 180 -4.24 27.92 -12.76
C ALA A 180 -5.71 28.34 -12.94
N ALA A 181 -6.63 27.39 -13.04
CA ALA A 181 -8.06 27.67 -13.09
C ALA A 181 -8.55 28.41 -11.85
N GLY A 182 -8.05 28.05 -10.66
CA GLY A 182 -8.32 28.73 -9.40
C GLY A 182 -7.88 30.18 -9.42
N VAL A 183 -6.66 30.49 -9.89
CA VAL A 183 -6.17 31.87 -10.06
C VAL A 183 -7.04 32.65 -11.04
N ILE A 184 -7.41 32.04 -12.16
CA ILE A 184 -8.29 32.66 -13.15
C ILE A 184 -9.64 33.02 -12.52
N LEU A 185 -10.29 32.08 -11.85
CA LEU A 185 -11.60 32.28 -11.22
C LEU A 185 -11.51 33.26 -10.05
N LEU A 186 -10.45 33.22 -9.24
CA LEU A 186 -10.36 34.03 -8.02
C LEU A 186 -9.76 35.41 -8.25
N ALA A 187 -8.95 35.65 -9.28
CA ALA A 187 -8.33 36.96 -9.52
C ALA A 187 -8.81 37.62 -10.82
N VAL A 188 -8.85 36.86 -11.92
CA VAL A 188 -9.13 37.42 -13.25
C VAL A 188 -10.62 37.66 -13.45
N VAL A 189 -11.47 36.64 -13.23
CA VAL A 189 -12.93 36.74 -13.45
C VAL A 189 -13.57 37.92 -12.68
N PRO A 190 -13.25 38.18 -11.41
CA PRO A 190 -13.86 39.28 -10.66
C PRO A 190 -13.42 40.66 -11.14
N SER A 191 -12.27 40.77 -11.79
CA SER A 191 -11.85 42.03 -12.43
C SER A 191 -12.74 42.40 -13.62
N LEU A 192 -13.56 41.46 -14.10
CA LEU A 192 -14.52 41.64 -15.20
C LEU A 192 -15.94 41.97 -14.72
N GLU A 193 -16.19 41.90 -13.41
CA GLU A 193 -17.46 42.23 -12.77
C GLU A 193 -18.00 43.64 -13.13
N PRO A 194 -17.19 44.72 -13.16
CA PRO A 194 -17.71 46.04 -13.56
C PRO A 194 -18.23 46.08 -15.01
N LEU A 195 -17.68 45.26 -15.92
CA LEU A 195 -18.09 45.22 -17.32
C LEU A 195 -19.53 44.67 -17.49
N VAL A 196 -19.97 43.81 -16.59
CA VAL A 196 -21.34 43.26 -16.55
C VAL A 196 -22.30 44.22 -15.85
N SER A 197 -21.79 44.92 -14.84
CA SER A 197 -22.55 45.88 -14.02
C SER A 197 -23.01 47.10 -14.83
N GLU A 198 -22.16 47.55 -15.77
CA GLU A 198 -22.42 48.74 -16.59
C GLU A 198 -23.28 48.44 -17.85
N GLY A 199 -23.34 47.18 -18.30
CA GLY A 199 -24.08 46.76 -19.51
C GLY A 199 -25.58 46.44 -19.31
N GLY A 200 -26.07 46.41 -18.06
CA GLY A 200 -27.45 46.03 -17.73
C GLY A 200 -27.68 44.52 -17.57
N GLU A 201 -28.74 44.15 -16.84
CA GLU A 201 -29.04 42.80 -16.32
C GLU A 201 -29.27 41.69 -17.38
N GLY A 202 -29.18 41.99 -18.67
CA GLY A 202 -29.26 41.01 -19.77
C GLY A 202 -27.91 40.40 -20.20
N SER A 203 -26.82 40.86 -19.60
CA SER A 203 -25.46 40.67 -20.10
C SER A 203 -24.94 39.22 -19.99
N ALA A 204 -24.64 38.64 -21.16
CA ALA A 204 -23.89 37.40 -21.40
C ALA A 204 -24.08 36.24 -20.36
N PRO A 205 -24.96 35.25 -20.60
CA PRO A 205 -25.21 34.13 -19.67
C PRO A 205 -23.96 33.30 -19.34
N ILE A 206 -22.96 33.31 -20.23
CA ILE A 206 -21.66 32.67 -20.03
C ILE A 206 -20.84 33.42 -18.97
N LEU A 207 -20.78 34.75 -19.05
CA LEU A 207 -19.98 35.58 -18.15
C LEU A 207 -20.61 35.63 -16.74
N SER A 208 -21.94 35.75 -16.66
CA SER A 208 -22.67 35.69 -15.39
C SER A 208 -22.54 34.32 -14.70
N GLY A 209 -22.54 33.22 -15.47
CA GLY A 209 -22.26 31.88 -14.94
C GLY A 209 -20.86 31.73 -14.36
N LEU A 210 -19.83 32.27 -15.03
CA LEU A 210 -18.45 32.29 -14.51
C LEU A 210 -18.32 33.17 -13.25
N LEU A 211 -18.98 34.33 -13.22
CA LEU A 211 -19.01 35.21 -12.06
C LEU A 211 -19.69 34.54 -10.86
N ALA A 212 -20.81 33.84 -11.07
CA ALA A 212 -21.49 33.07 -10.02
C ALA A 212 -20.60 31.96 -9.46
N ALA A 213 -19.90 31.21 -10.33
CA ALA A 213 -18.93 30.19 -9.90
C ALA A 213 -17.75 30.80 -9.14
N SER A 214 -17.26 31.96 -9.56
CA SER A 214 -16.19 32.71 -8.88
C SER A 214 -16.64 33.19 -7.50
N ARG A 215 -17.82 33.81 -7.38
CA ARG A 215 -18.39 34.26 -6.10
C ARG A 215 -18.57 33.10 -5.13
N LEU A 216 -19.15 31.99 -5.60
CA LEU A 216 -19.29 30.76 -4.80
C LEU A 216 -17.93 30.27 -4.29
N LEU A 217 -16.92 30.23 -5.15
CA LEU A 217 -15.58 29.77 -4.80
C LEU A 217 -14.85 30.75 -3.86
N ARG A 218 -15.15 32.05 -3.93
CA ARG A 218 -14.53 33.08 -3.08
C ARG A 218 -15.17 33.13 -1.70
N GLU A 219 -16.50 33.04 -1.62
CA GLU A 219 -17.27 33.05 -0.37
C GLU A 219 -17.19 31.71 0.38
N HIS A 220 -17.29 30.60 -0.36
CA HIS A 220 -17.30 29.26 0.22
C HIS A 220 -15.97 28.51 0.02
N GLY A 221 -14.92 29.15 -0.52
CA GLY A 221 -13.65 28.46 -0.83
C GLY A 221 -12.98 27.81 0.38
N LEU A 222 -13.00 28.47 1.54
CA LEU A 222 -12.50 27.89 2.79
C LEU A 222 -13.40 26.76 3.31
N VAL A 223 -14.71 26.85 3.12
CA VAL A 223 -15.68 25.81 3.52
C VAL A 223 -15.64 24.61 2.59
N LEU A 224 -15.46 24.82 1.28
CA LEU A 224 -15.31 23.79 0.26
C LEU A 224 -13.94 23.12 0.36
N GLY A 225 -12.87 23.88 0.53
CA GLY A 225 -11.52 23.35 0.76
C GLY A 225 -11.41 22.61 2.09
N GLY A 226 -11.98 23.18 3.16
CA GLY A 226 -12.10 22.53 4.46
C GLY A 226 -12.98 21.29 4.41
N GLY A 227 -14.11 21.34 3.72
CA GLY A 227 -15.03 20.21 3.51
C GLY A 227 -14.37 19.09 2.71
N LEU A 228 -13.66 19.41 1.63
CA LEU A 228 -12.88 18.44 0.85
C LEU A 228 -11.77 17.84 1.71
N GLY A 229 -11.07 18.65 2.50
CA GLY A 229 -10.06 18.20 3.45
C GLY A 229 -10.63 17.25 4.51
N VAL A 230 -11.81 17.56 5.05
CA VAL A 230 -12.55 16.70 6.00
C VAL A 230 -12.99 15.41 5.33
N VAL A 231 -13.53 15.46 4.11
CA VAL A 231 -13.91 14.25 3.35
C VAL A 231 -12.69 13.37 3.06
N ILE A 232 -11.56 13.95 2.67
CA ILE A 232 -10.30 13.22 2.46
C ILE A 232 -9.82 12.62 3.79
N ALA A 233 -9.79 13.39 4.87
CA ALA A 233 -9.38 12.90 6.19
C ALA A 233 -10.29 11.79 6.70
N LEU A 234 -11.61 11.94 6.53
CA LEU A 234 -12.63 10.99 6.94
C LEU A 234 -12.55 9.71 6.09
N THR A 235 -12.36 9.82 4.78
CA THR A 235 -12.15 8.64 3.91
C THR A 235 -10.84 7.91 4.21
N LEU A 236 -9.76 8.63 4.53
CA LEU A 236 -8.51 8.03 4.99
C LEU A 236 -8.64 7.38 6.38
N ALA A 237 -9.42 7.98 7.29
CA ALA A 237 -9.66 7.47 8.63
C ALA A 237 -10.57 6.22 8.60
N LEU A 238 -11.70 6.27 7.89
CA LEU A 238 -12.57 5.10 7.73
C LEU A 238 -11.93 4.02 6.85
N GLY A 239 -11.06 4.39 5.90
CA GLY A 239 -10.24 3.45 5.15
C GLY A 239 -9.25 2.70 6.04
N ARG A 240 -8.67 3.38 7.05
CA ARG A 240 -7.86 2.74 8.10
C ARG A 240 -8.69 1.88 9.05
N ALA A 241 -9.94 2.26 9.31
CA ALA A 241 -10.88 1.50 10.14
C ALA A 241 -11.55 0.31 9.41
N GLY A 242 -11.30 0.13 8.11
CA GLY A 242 -11.87 -0.95 7.29
C GLY A 242 -13.34 -0.79 6.90
N LEU A 243 -14.05 0.22 7.41
CA LEU A 243 -15.48 0.44 7.20
C LEU A 243 -15.83 0.86 5.76
N LEU A 244 -14.90 1.49 5.05
CA LEU A 244 -15.06 1.88 3.65
C LEU A 244 -14.69 0.78 2.65
N ALA A 245 -14.11 -0.34 3.10
CA ALA A 245 -13.64 -1.40 2.21
C ALA A 245 -14.78 -2.01 1.38
N GLY A 246 -15.95 -2.26 1.98
CA GLY A 246 -17.11 -2.83 1.30
C GLY A 246 -17.68 -1.99 0.14
N PRO A 247 -18.08 -0.72 0.36
CA PRO A 247 -18.65 0.11 -0.70
C PRO A 247 -17.61 0.52 -1.76
N LEU A 248 -16.35 0.81 -1.39
CA LEU A 248 -15.30 1.05 -2.37
C LEU A 248 -15.02 -0.22 -3.19
N ASP A 249 -14.88 -1.39 -2.57
CA ASP A 249 -14.66 -2.63 -3.33
C ASP A 249 -15.78 -2.85 -4.36
N ARG A 250 -17.03 -2.56 -4.00
CA ARG A 250 -18.16 -2.70 -4.92
C ARG A 250 -18.08 -1.70 -6.07
N LEU A 251 -17.73 -0.44 -5.81
CA LEU A 251 -17.58 0.58 -6.84
C LEU A 251 -16.40 0.27 -7.79
N TRP A 252 -15.28 -0.21 -7.27
CA TRP A 252 -14.09 -0.48 -8.06
C TRP A 252 -14.21 -1.81 -8.85
N LEU A 253 -14.83 -2.84 -8.27
CA LEU A 253 -15.04 -4.15 -8.94
C LEU A 253 -16.31 -4.24 -9.78
N ALA A 254 -17.21 -3.25 -9.72
CA ALA A 254 -18.44 -3.22 -10.52
C ALA A 254 -18.62 -1.94 -11.37
N GLY A 255 -17.79 -0.92 -11.16
CA GLY A 255 -17.84 0.34 -11.90
C GLY A 255 -17.01 0.37 -13.19
N PRO A 256 -16.75 1.58 -13.74
CA PRO A 256 -16.10 1.75 -15.05
C PRO A 256 -14.67 1.20 -15.11
N TRP A 257 -13.98 1.10 -13.97
CA TRP A 257 -12.61 0.57 -13.85
C TRP A 257 -12.56 -0.93 -13.52
N ARG A 258 -13.71 -1.63 -13.59
CA ARG A 258 -13.84 -3.05 -13.25
C ARG A 258 -12.78 -3.92 -13.92
N ARG A 259 -12.49 -3.71 -15.20
CA ARG A 259 -11.53 -4.54 -15.95
C ARG A 259 -10.14 -4.49 -15.30
N THR A 260 -9.63 -3.28 -15.05
CA THR A 260 -8.32 -3.03 -14.48
C THR A 260 -8.23 -3.50 -13.02
N THR A 261 -9.25 -3.20 -12.20
CA THR A 261 -9.26 -3.62 -10.79
C THR A 261 -9.38 -5.13 -10.64
N CYS A 262 -10.24 -5.78 -11.44
CA CYS A 262 -10.34 -7.24 -11.46
C CYS A 262 -9.03 -7.87 -11.94
N ALA A 263 -8.38 -7.32 -12.97
CA ALA A 263 -7.11 -7.83 -13.47
C ALA A 263 -6.00 -7.78 -12.39
N LEU A 264 -5.90 -6.68 -11.63
CA LEU A 264 -4.95 -6.58 -10.52
C LEU A 264 -5.30 -7.54 -9.35
N ALA A 265 -6.57 -7.58 -8.93
CA ALA A 265 -6.99 -8.38 -7.80
C ALA A 265 -6.90 -9.90 -8.08
N PHE A 266 -7.44 -10.34 -9.21
CA PHE A 266 -7.44 -11.76 -9.59
C PHE A 266 -6.10 -12.19 -10.21
N GLY A 267 -5.33 -11.26 -10.78
CA GLY A 267 -3.95 -11.49 -11.23
C GLY A 267 -3.03 -11.80 -10.05
N GLY A 268 -3.05 -10.98 -8.99
CA GLY A 268 -2.29 -11.22 -7.77
C GLY A 268 -2.70 -12.50 -7.04
N PHE A 269 -4.01 -12.81 -7.00
CA PHE A 269 -4.53 -14.10 -6.53
C PHE A 269 -3.92 -15.27 -7.31
N SER A 270 -3.94 -15.20 -8.64
CA SER A 270 -3.44 -16.27 -9.51
C SER A 270 -1.93 -16.43 -9.38
N MET A 271 -1.19 -15.34 -9.26
CA MET A 271 0.26 -15.39 -9.01
C MET A 271 0.57 -16.06 -7.67
N SER A 272 -0.16 -15.71 -6.62
CA SER A 272 0.02 -16.28 -5.28
C SER A 272 -0.31 -17.78 -5.26
N LEU A 273 -1.46 -18.16 -5.82
CA LEU A 273 -1.86 -19.56 -5.94
C LEU A 273 -0.85 -20.35 -6.77
N GLY A 274 -0.43 -19.81 -7.91
CA GLY A 274 0.55 -20.46 -8.78
C GLY A 274 1.90 -20.66 -8.10
N ALA A 275 2.37 -19.69 -7.31
CA ALA A 275 3.62 -19.80 -6.55
C ALA A 275 3.58 -20.90 -5.49
N MET A 276 2.48 -20.98 -4.72
CA MET A 276 2.27 -22.02 -3.72
C MET A 276 2.17 -23.40 -4.36
N LEU A 277 1.39 -23.55 -5.44
CA LEU A 277 1.27 -24.82 -6.16
C LEU A 277 2.59 -25.27 -6.78
N SER A 278 3.36 -24.34 -7.34
CA SER A 278 4.68 -24.64 -7.88
C SER A 278 5.68 -25.00 -6.78
N ALA A 279 5.38 -24.68 -5.52
CA ALA A 279 6.21 -25.00 -4.34
C ALA A 279 5.76 -26.32 -3.69
N GLY A 280 4.80 -27.03 -4.29
CA GLY A 280 4.28 -28.30 -3.78
C GLY A 280 3.21 -28.16 -2.70
N ALA A 281 2.71 -26.94 -2.43
CA ALA A 281 1.65 -26.77 -1.44
C ALA A 281 0.36 -27.49 -1.89
N PRO A 282 -0.35 -28.20 -0.99
CA PRO A 282 -1.61 -28.85 -1.31
C PRO A 282 -2.62 -27.85 -1.88
N MET A 283 -3.35 -28.23 -2.94
CA MET A 283 -4.27 -27.34 -3.66
C MET A 283 -5.29 -26.64 -2.75
N SER A 284 -5.88 -27.37 -1.81
CA SER A 284 -6.89 -26.84 -0.88
C SER A 284 -6.31 -25.82 0.11
N GLU A 285 -5.06 -26.01 0.52
CA GLU A 285 -4.31 -25.13 1.41
C GLU A 285 -3.87 -23.87 0.67
N ALA A 286 -3.24 -24.06 -0.49
CA ALA A 286 -2.80 -22.99 -1.37
C ALA A 286 -3.96 -22.07 -1.76
N LEU A 287 -5.13 -22.65 -2.07
CA LEU A 287 -6.32 -21.88 -2.41
C LEU A 287 -6.86 -21.09 -1.22
N ARG A 288 -6.90 -21.67 -0.01
CA ARG A 288 -7.30 -20.94 1.20
C ARG A 288 -6.40 -19.74 1.49
N LEU A 289 -5.09 -19.94 1.39
CA LEU A 289 -4.09 -18.91 1.68
C LEU A 289 -4.05 -17.83 0.59
N ALA A 290 -4.14 -18.22 -0.69
CA ALA A 290 -4.25 -17.27 -1.81
C ALA A 290 -5.52 -16.39 -1.69
N ILE A 291 -6.66 -16.97 -1.27
CA ILE A 291 -7.88 -16.20 -0.97
C ILE A 291 -7.63 -15.22 0.18
N GLY A 292 -6.99 -15.67 1.26
CA GLY A 292 -6.65 -14.82 2.41
C GLY A 292 -5.77 -13.62 2.06
N ALA A 293 -4.88 -13.78 1.07
CA ALA A 293 -3.98 -12.72 0.60
C ALA A 293 -4.66 -11.67 -0.29
N VAL A 294 -5.85 -11.94 -0.84
CA VAL A 294 -6.60 -10.95 -1.63
C VAL A 294 -7.02 -9.80 -0.72
N ARG A 295 -6.79 -8.55 -1.12
CA ARG A 295 -7.14 -7.39 -0.28
C ARG A 295 -8.65 -7.10 -0.24
N SER A 296 -9.34 -7.31 -1.35
CA SER A 296 -10.77 -7.01 -1.46
C SER A 296 -11.61 -8.11 -0.80
N ASP A 297 -12.49 -7.72 0.11
CA ASP A 297 -13.41 -8.65 0.79
C ASP A 297 -14.51 -9.15 -0.13
N LEU A 298 -14.93 -8.32 -1.10
CA LEU A 298 -15.86 -8.75 -2.15
C LEU A 298 -15.22 -9.83 -3.03
N ALA A 299 -13.96 -9.65 -3.42
CA ALA A 299 -13.22 -10.65 -4.19
C ALA A 299 -13.00 -11.94 -3.37
N LYS A 300 -12.62 -11.84 -2.10
CA LYS A 300 -12.54 -13.01 -1.19
C LYS A 300 -13.83 -13.79 -1.16
N THR A 301 -14.95 -13.10 -0.99
CA THR A 301 -16.28 -13.73 -0.89
C THR A 301 -16.62 -14.49 -2.18
N ARG A 302 -16.32 -13.92 -3.35
CA ARG A 302 -16.49 -14.61 -4.64
C ARG A 302 -15.58 -15.84 -4.77
N LEU A 303 -14.34 -15.76 -4.29
CA LEU A 303 -13.38 -16.86 -4.39
C LEU A 303 -13.60 -17.98 -3.37
N ARG A 304 -14.29 -17.73 -2.24
CA ARG A 304 -14.65 -18.79 -1.28
C ARG A 304 -15.51 -19.88 -1.92
N ILE A 305 -16.37 -19.51 -2.87
CA ILE A 305 -17.19 -20.46 -3.63
C ILE A 305 -16.29 -21.40 -4.45
N VAL A 306 -15.23 -20.87 -5.06
CA VAL A 306 -14.23 -21.65 -5.82
C VAL A 306 -13.57 -22.69 -4.92
N LEU A 307 -13.21 -22.33 -3.69
CA LEU A 307 -12.63 -23.27 -2.73
C LEU A 307 -13.57 -24.43 -2.41
N GLN A 308 -14.86 -24.17 -2.25
CA GLN A 308 -15.86 -25.22 -2.03
C GLN A 308 -16.02 -26.13 -3.25
N GLN A 309 -16.10 -25.54 -4.45
CA GLN A 309 -16.26 -26.29 -5.71
C GLN A 309 -15.05 -27.20 -6.00
N VAL A 310 -13.83 -26.69 -5.83
CA VAL A 310 -12.60 -27.49 -6.03
C VAL A 310 -12.51 -28.63 -5.03
N ARG A 311 -12.94 -28.42 -3.76
CA ARG A 311 -13.04 -29.50 -2.77
C ARG A 311 -14.07 -30.57 -3.13
N GLN A 312 -15.08 -30.22 -3.93
CA GLN A 312 -16.09 -31.14 -4.45
C GLN A 312 -15.65 -31.83 -5.76
N GLY A 313 -14.43 -31.57 -6.24
CA GLY A 313 -13.89 -32.20 -7.45
C GLY A 313 -14.16 -31.45 -8.75
N VAL A 314 -14.77 -30.25 -8.70
CA VAL A 314 -14.90 -29.39 -9.87
C VAL A 314 -13.51 -28.89 -10.28
N SER A 315 -13.22 -28.83 -11.58
CA SER A 315 -11.95 -28.28 -12.05
C SER A 315 -11.80 -26.82 -11.64
N LEU A 316 -10.57 -26.39 -11.35
CA LEU A 316 -10.25 -25.01 -11.02
C LEU A 316 -10.65 -24.07 -12.16
N SER A 317 -10.41 -24.45 -13.42
CA SER A 317 -10.80 -23.63 -14.57
C SER A 317 -12.31 -23.35 -14.61
N GLN A 318 -13.15 -24.37 -14.39
CA GLN A 318 -14.60 -24.24 -14.35
C GLN A 318 -15.05 -23.41 -13.14
N ALA A 319 -14.49 -23.68 -11.97
CA ALA A 319 -14.83 -22.95 -10.75
C ALA A 319 -14.48 -21.45 -10.85
N LEU A 320 -13.33 -21.11 -11.45
CA LEU A 320 -12.93 -19.72 -11.70
C LEU A 320 -13.79 -19.03 -12.75
N GLN A 321 -14.27 -19.76 -13.77
CA GLN A 321 -15.14 -19.22 -14.81
C GLN A 321 -16.49 -18.73 -14.25
N ALA A 322 -16.99 -19.37 -13.20
CA ALA A 322 -18.22 -18.97 -12.52
C ALA A 322 -18.07 -17.66 -11.71
N VAL A 323 -16.83 -17.19 -11.47
CA VAL A 323 -16.58 -15.98 -10.69
C VAL A 323 -16.84 -14.72 -11.52
N LYS A 324 -17.79 -13.90 -11.08
CA LYS A 324 -18.12 -12.63 -11.74
C LYS A 324 -16.91 -11.70 -11.83
N GLY A 325 -16.51 -11.36 -13.06
CA GLY A 325 -15.41 -10.44 -13.33
C GLY A 325 -14.02 -11.08 -13.27
N PHE A 326 -13.93 -12.41 -13.22
CA PHE A 326 -12.65 -13.09 -13.33
C PHE A 326 -12.10 -12.98 -14.77
N PRO A 327 -10.80 -12.66 -14.96
CA PRO A 327 -10.24 -12.48 -16.30
C PRO A 327 -10.26 -13.77 -17.14
N PRO A 328 -10.80 -13.75 -18.37
CA PRO A 328 -10.91 -14.94 -19.21
C PRO A 328 -9.54 -15.49 -19.66
N THR A 329 -8.51 -14.64 -19.73
CA THR A 329 -7.13 -15.07 -20.01
C THR A 329 -6.61 -16.01 -18.94
N ILE A 330 -6.91 -15.73 -17.66
CA ILE A 330 -6.51 -16.58 -16.54
C ILE A 330 -7.23 -17.93 -16.64
N VAL A 331 -8.56 -17.93 -16.85
CA VAL A 331 -9.34 -19.17 -17.00
C VAL A 331 -8.77 -20.06 -18.12
N ARG A 332 -8.44 -19.48 -19.28
CA ARG A 332 -7.87 -20.23 -20.42
C ARG A 332 -6.51 -20.84 -20.08
N LEU A 333 -5.60 -20.08 -19.47
CA LEU A 333 -4.28 -20.58 -19.11
C LEU A 333 -4.35 -21.61 -17.98
N VAL A 334 -5.27 -21.45 -17.03
CA VAL A 334 -5.55 -22.44 -16.00
C VAL A 334 -6.04 -23.75 -16.63
N SER A 335 -6.98 -23.69 -17.57
CA SER A 335 -7.46 -24.88 -18.28
C SER A 335 -6.32 -25.62 -18.99
N VAL A 336 -5.43 -24.91 -19.68
CA VAL A 336 -4.22 -25.50 -20.27
C VAL A 336 -3.30 -26.09 -19.19
N GLY A 337 -3.13 -25.38 -18.07
CA GLY A 337 -2.33 -25.84 -16.94
C GLY A 337 -2.88 -27.09 -16.26
N GLU A 338 -4.20 -27.25 -16.17
CA GLU A 338 -4.85 -28.47 -15.68
C GLU A 338 -4.57 -29.65 -16.60
N SER A 339 -4.80 -29.47 -17.91
CA SER A 339 -4.59 -30.55 -18.90
C SER A 339 -3.13 -30.97 -19.06
N THR A 340 -2.17 -30.07 -18.78
CA THR A 340 -0.73 -30.32 -18.94
C THR A 340 -0.01 -30.60 -17.62
N GLY A 341 -0.71 -30.58 -16.48
CA GLY A 341 -0.10 -30.69 -15.15
C GLY A 341 0.78 -29.49 -14.76
N ALA A 342 0.75 -28.39 -15.53
CA ALA A 342 1.58 -27.20 -15.32
C ALA A 342 0.81 -26.02 -14.67
N LEU A 343 -0.19 -26.32 -13.85
CA LEU A 343 -1.07 -25.36 -13.16
C LEU A 343 -0.31 -24.18 -12.54
N GLY A 344 0.69 -24.48 -11.71
CA GLY A 344 1.43 -23.45 -10.97
C GLY A 344 2.09 -22.41 -11.89
N ARG A 345 2.80 -22.90 -12.93
CA ARG A 345 3.46 -22.03 -13.92
C ARG A 345 2.46 -21.23 -14.75
N MET A 346 1.35 -21.85 -15.18
CA MET A 346 0.33 -21.18 -15.98
C MET A 346 -0.42 -20.10 -15.20
N LEU A 347 -0.73 -20.35 -13.93
CA LEU A 347 -1.31 -19.37 -13.01
C LEU A 347 -0.40 -18.15 -12.83
N GLN A 348 0.89 -18.37 -12.55
CA GLN A 348 1.87 -17.29 -12.44
C GLN A 348 1.99 -16.47 -13.74
N ARG A 349 2.07 -17.14 -14.89
CA ARG A 349 2.14 -16.48 -16.20
C ARG A 349 0.89 -15.64 -16.47
N SER A 350 -0.29 -16.21 -16.21
CA SER A 350 -1.57 -15.55 -16.43
C SER A 350 -1.74 -14.31 -15.55
N GLY A 351 -1.35 -14.40 -14.28
CA GLY A 351 -1.37 -13.26 -13.35
C GLY A 351 -0.47 -12.12 -13.82
N LYS A 352 0.78 -12.43 -14.22
CA LYS A 352 1.71 -11.42 -14.77
C LYS A 352 1.17 -10.74 -16.03
N LEU A 353 0.52 -11.49 -16.92
CA LEU A 353 -0.05 -10.93 -18.15
C LEU A 353 -1.19 -9.95 -17.86
N GLU A 354 -2.08 -10.28 -16.92
CA GLU A 354 -3.20 -9.42 -16.53
C GLU A 354 -2.74 -8.20 -15.73
N GLU A 355 -1.78 -8.34 -14.81
CA GLU A 355 -1.19 -7.19 -14.11
C GLU A 355 -0.51 -6.23 -15.09
N ALA A 356 0.27 -6.75 -16.03
CA ALA A 356 0.90 -5.93 -17.05
C ALA A 356 -0.12 -5.26 -17.99
N ALA A 357 -1.22 -5.94 -18.33
CA ALA A 357 -2.31 -5.34 -19.09
C ALA A 357 -3.00 -4.21 -18.31
N ALA A 358 -3.25 -4.40 -17.02
CA ALA A 358 -3.83 -3.39 -16.15
C ALA A 358 -2.93 -2.14 -16.05
N VAL A 359 -1.63 -2.32 -15.89
CA VAL A 359 -0.67 -1.19 -15.87
C VAL A 359 -0.71 -0.42 -17.18
N ARG A 360 -0.72 -1.11 -18.34
CA ARG A 360 -0.82 -0.47 -19.65
C ARG A 360 -2.13 0.30 -19.82
N ASP A 361 -3.24 -0.24 -19.37
CA ASP A 361 -4.55 0.44 -19.43
C ASP A 361 -4.54 1.71 -18.57
N ILE A 362 -3.92 1.67 -17.39
CA ILE A 362 -3.76 2.84 -16.50
C ILE A 362 -2.89 3.90 -17.17
N GLU A 363 -1.76 3.51 -17.75
CA GLU A 363 -0.89 4.43 -18.48
C GLU A 363 -1.59 5.06 -19.69
N ALA A 364 -2.37 4.28 -20.44
CA ALA A 364 -3.12 4.80 -21.58
C ALA A 364 -4.17 5.84 -21.14
N ALA A 365 -4.93 5.53 -20.08
CA ALA A 365 -5.89 6.48 -19.50
C ALA A 365 -5.20 7.75 -18.97
N ALA A 366 -4.05 7.59 -18.31
CA ALA A 366 -3.24 8.69 -17.80
C ALA A 366 -2.73 9.61 -18.92
N ARG A 367 -2.34 9.06 -20.07
CA ARG A 367 -1.87 9.84 -21.24
C ARG A 367 -2.98 10.70 -21.85
N LEU A 368 -4.23 10.25 -21.84
CA LEU A 368 -5.38 11.02 -22.33
C LEU A 368 -5.77 12.18 -21.39
N LEU A 369 -5.39 12.09 -20.11
CA LEU A 369 -5.74 13.11 -19.12
C LEU A 369 -5.07 14.45 -19.43
N GLY A 370 -3.82 14.44 -19.89
CA GLY A 370 -3.08 15.67 -20.24
C GLY A 370 -3.79 16.51 -21.31
N PRO A 371 -4.04 15.98 -22.52
CA PRO A 371 -4.78 16.67 -23.56
C PRO A 371 -6.18 17.11 -23.12
N ALA A 372 -6.90 16.27 -22.36
CA ALA A 372 -8.22 16.63 -21.84
C ALA A 372 -8.17 17.85 -20.92
N LEU A 373 -7.15 17.95 -20.04
CA LEU A 373 -6.95 19.09 -19.15
C LEU A 373 -6.56 20.36 -19.92
N ILE A 374 -5.74 20.25 -20.97
CA ILE A 374 -5.40 21.38 -21.84
C ILE A 374 -6.64 21.91 -22.57
N VAL A 375 -7.47 21.01 -23.13
CA VAL A 375 -8.73 21.37 -23.78
C VAL A 375 -9.68 22.02 -22.78
N LEU A 376 -9.77 21.50 -21.55
CA LEU A 376 -10.60 22.07 -20.50
C LEU A 376 -10.15 23.48 -20.09
N LEU A 377 -8.83 23.70 -19.93
CA LEU A 377 -8.28 25.02 -19.60
C LEU A 377 -8.45 26.00 -20.77
N GLY A 378 -8.18 25.57 -22.00
CA GLY A 378 -8.42 26.35 -23.21
C GLY A 378 -9.89 26.70 -23.37
N GLY A 379 -10.79 25.77 -23.08
CA GLY A 379 -12.24 26.00 -23.04
C GLY A 379 -12.64 27.02 -21.99
N LEU A 380 -12.06 26.97 -20.79
CA LEU A 380 -12.28 27.97 -19.75
C LEU A 380 -11.86 29.38 -20.21
N ILE A 381 -10.65 29.51 -20.76
CA ILE A 381 -10.14 30.77 -21.29
C ILE A 381 -11.00 31.26 -22.47
N GLY A 382 -11.42 30.35 -23.35
CA GLY A 382 -12.30 30.65 -24.48
C GLY A 382 -13.65 31.19 -24.04
N LEU A 383 -14.27 30.56 -23.03
CA LEU A 383 -15.52 31.04 -22.43
C LEU A 383 -15.33 32.43 -21.81
N MET A 384 -14.18 32.70 -21.19
CA MET A 384 -13.87 34.04 -20.68
C MET A 384 -13.77 35.07 -21.79
N MET A 385 -13.03 34.77 -22.86
CA MET A 385 -12.89 35.70 -24.00
C MET A 385 -14.23 35.95 -24.69
N ALA A 386 -15.08 34.92 -24.84
CA ALA A 386 -16.42 35.07 -25.38
C ALA A 386 -17.30 35.97 -24.48
N GLY A 387 -17.22 35.79 -23.16
CA GLY A 387 -17.88 36.66 -22.18
C GLY A 387 -17.41 38.11 -22.28
N LEU A 388 -16.10 38.34 -22.42
CA LEU A 388 -15.53 39.67 -22.58
C LEU A 388 -15.99 40.35 -23.87
N LEU A 389 -15.91 39.64 -25.00
CA LEU A 389 -16.28 40.20 -26.30
C LEU A 389 -17.76 40.59 -26.33
N SER A 390 -18.64 39.71 -25.80
CA SER A 390 -20.07 40.00 -25.68
C SER A 390 -20.34 41.23 -24.82
N GLY A 391 -19.71 41.33 -23.63
CA GLY A 391 -19.83 42.51 -22.78
C GLY A 391 -19.37 43.80 -23.45
N VAL A 392 -18.24 43.78 -24.16
CA VAL A 392 -17.76 44.96 -24.91
C VAL A 392 -18.70 45.36 -26.05
N THR A 393 -19.24 44.39 -26.80
CA THR A 393 -20.19 44.68 -27.89
C THR A 393 -21.50 45.29 -27.38
N GLU A 394 -21.99 44.86 -26.23
CA GLU A 394 -23.19 45.43 -25.60
C GLU A 394 -22.94 46.87 -25.13
N LEU A 395 -21.81 47.14 -24.48
CA LEU A 395 -21.41 48.51 -24.11
C LEU A 395 -21.27 49.43 -25.33
N GLY A 396 -20.69 48.92 -26.43
CA GLY A 396 -20.58 49.65 -27.69
C GLY A 396 -21.94 49.99 -28.31
N GLN A 397 -22.92 49.08 -28.25
CA GLN A 397 -24.28 49.33 -28.72
C GLN A 397 -25.05 50.29 -27.79
N ALA A 398 -24.85 50.18 -26.48
CA ALA A 398 -25.43 51.10 -25.50
C ALA A 398 -24.88 52.53 -25.61
N ALA A 399 -23.65 52.71 -26.11
CA ALA A 399 -23.05 54.02 -26.35
C ALA A 399 -23.44 54.65 -27.70
N LEU A 400 -24.00 53.86 -28.62
CA LEU A 400 -24.45 54.30 -29.95
C LEU A 400 -25.95 54.64 -30.01
N ASN A 401 -26.71 54.29 -28.98
CA ASN A 401 -28.10 54.72 -28.75
C ASN A 401 -28.14 55.80 -27.67
#